data_AF-A0A094ICL7-F1
#
_entry.id   AF-A0A094ICL7-F1
#
_cell.length_a   1.000
_cell.length_b   1.000
_cell.length_c   1.000
_cell.angle_alpha   90.00
_cell.angle_beta   90.00
_cell.angle_gamma   90.00
#
_symmetry.space_group_name_H-M   'P 1'
#
loop_
_entity.id
_entity.type
_entity.pdbx_description
1 polymer ?
#
loop_
_entity_poly.entity_id
_entity_poly.type
_entity_poly.pdbx_seq_one_letter_code
_entity_poly.pdbx_strand_id
1 'polypeptide(L)'
;MLQPLDVGCFSPLKKAYGQQIENKIQIENKIRVGVTHISKEDFFLAFAAAFQEAMTVDNIQGGFQGAGLIPHNLEAVLSKLDIKLKTPTPPGSFNRVVGSWTSRTPTNSNEATLQSQLLKDRISRHYGSSPTSIYEGINHLVKGAHVFMHRMTLLEEEVKTLRQTNNLLSQRCRTRKQRLRQGETMIVAKGQDQMAQNEVNVQPKNEITKYKVEAILDRRESTPRVSSRRTSKFI
;
A
#
# COMPACT_ATOMS: atom_id res chain seq x y z
N MET A 1 6.27 30.43 15.23
CA MET A 1 6.00 31.00 13.90
C MET A 1 5.85 29.83 12.94
N LEU A 2 4.69 29.65 12.29
CA LEU A 2 4.58 28.67 11.19
C LEU A 2 5.25 29.26 9.95
N GLN A 3 6.02 28.45 9.23
CA GLN A 3 6.61 28.91 7.97
C GLN A 3 5.47 29.17 6.98
N PRO A 4 5.46 30.29 6.25
CA PRO A 4 4.37 30.63 5.34
C PRO A 4 4.13 29.56 4.26
N LEU A 5 5.18 28.84 3.89
CA LEU A 5 5.12 27.71 2.96
C LEU A 5 4.36 26.51 3.53
N ASP A 6 4.49 26.24 4.84
CA ASP A 6 3.78 25.16 5.54
C ASP A 6 2.27 25.41 5.56
N VAL A 7 1.86 26.65 5.83
CA VAL A 7 0.44 27.03 5.92
C VAL A 7 -0.16 27.29 4.55
N GLY A 8 0.61 27.85 3.63
CA GLY A 8 0.16 28.26 2.30
C GLY A 8 0.12 27.10 1.33
N CYS A 9 1.28 26.55 0.95
CA CYS A 9 1.39 25.59 -0.15
C CYS A 9 1.27 24.14 0.31
N PHE A 10 1.88 23.79 1.45
CA PHE A 10 1.93 22.40 1.90
C PHE A 10 0.64 21.92 2.59
N SER A 11 -0.12 22.84 3.18
CA SER A 11 -1.40 22.48 3.80
C SER A 11 -2.45 22.02 2.76
N PRO A 12 -2.70 22.74 1.64
CA PRO A 12 -3.54 22.25 0.55
C PRO A 12 -3.02 20.96 -0.06
N LEU A 13 -1.71 20.83 -0.28
CA LEU A 13 -1.10 19.62 -0.84
C LEU A 13 -1.33 18.40 0.05
N LYS A 14 -1.14 18.54 1.36
CA LYS A 14 -1.39 17.47 2.33
C LYS A 14 -2.86 17.04 2.32
N LYS A 15 -3.78 18.00 2.19
CA LYS A 15 -5.21 17.74 2.11
C LYS A 15 -5.58 16.99 0.83
N ALA A 16 -5.14 17.49 -0.33
CA ALA A 16 -5.38 16.85 -1.62
C ALA A 16 -4.80 15.42 -1.65
N TYR A 17 -3.57 15.24 -1.15
CA TYR A 17 -2.97 13.91 -1.04
C TYR A 17 -3.77 12.96 -0.13
N GLY A 18 -4.21 13.45 1.04
CA GLY A 18 -5.08 12.68 1.93
C GLY A 18 -6.35 12.20 1.23
N GLN A 19 -6.98 13.06 0.43
CA GLN A 19 -8.16 12.71 -0.37
C GLN A 19 -7.85 11.68 -1.46
N GLN A 20 -6.73 11.82 -2.18
CA GLN A 20 -6.32 10.84 -3.21
C GLN A 20 -6.11 9.44 -2.60
N ILE A 21 -5.46 9.38 -1.43
CA ILE A 21 -5.26 8.12 -0.70
C ILE A 21 -6.57 7.55 -0.20
N GLU A 22 -7.43 8.38 0.40
CA GLU A 22 -8.74 7.92 0.88
C GLU A 22 -9.62 7.41 -0.26
N ASN A 23 -9.69 8.14 -1.37
CA ASN A 23 -10.43 7.72 -2.56
C ASN A 23 -9.89 6.39 -3.10
N LYS A 24 -8.57 6.22 -3.19
CA LYS A 24 -7.96 4.97 -3.61
C LYS A 24 -8.33 3.82 -2.67
N ILE A 25 -8.16 4.01 -1.35
CA ILE A 25 -8.50 3.01 -0.34
C ILE A 25 -9.99 2.67 -0.40
N GLN A 26 -10.88 3.65 -0.58
CA GLN A 26 -12.31 3.43 -0.70
C GLN A 26 -12.67 2.64 -1.97
N ILE A 27 -12.07 2.98 -3.12
CA ILE A 27 -12.27 2.25 -4.38
C ILE A 27 -11.73 0.82 -4.24
N GLU A 28 -10.52 0.66 -3.70
CA GLU A 28 -9.92 -0.65 -3.51
C GLU A 28 -10.71 -1.47 -2.51
N ASN A 29 -11.14 -0.94 -1.36
CA ASN A 29 -11.99 -1.69 -0.42
C ASN A 29 -13.34 -2.10 -1.00
N LYS A 30 -13.90 -1.32 -1.95
CA LYS A 30 -15.13 -1.68 -2.66
C LYS A 30 -14.93 -2.79 -3.70
N ILE A 31 -13.71 -2.98 -4.21
CA ILE A 31 -13.40 -3.91 -5.32
C ILE A 31 -12.56 -5.13 -4.84
N ARG A 32 -11.76 -4.95 -3.79
CA ARG A 32 -10.74 -5.85 -3.24
C ARG A 32 -10.65 -5.61 -1.73
N VAL A 33 -11.16 -6.56 -0.96
CA VAL A 33 -11.05 -6.52 0.49
C VAL A 33 -9.57 -6.58 0.92
N GLY A 34 -9.14 -5.57 1.69
CA GLY A 34 -7.90 -5.66 2.47
C GLY A 34 -6.68 -4.92 1.93
N VAL A 35 -6.82 -3.87 1.12
CA VAL A 35 -5.66 -3.00 0.85
C VAL A 35 -5.47 -2.01 1.99
N THR A 36 -4.59 -2.36 2.92
CA THR A 36 -4.16 -1.51 4.05
C THR A 36 -2.80 -0.84 3.81
N HIS A 37 -2.18 -1.10 2.66
CA HIS A 37 -0.82 -0.69 2.35
C HIS A 37 -0.76 0.10 1.04
N ILE A 38 -0.10 1.26 1.07
CA ILE A 38 0.15 2.12 -0.08
C ILE A 38 1.53 1.77 -0.62
N SER A 39 1.61 1.28 -1.87
CA SER A 39 2.90 0.99 -2.48
C SER A 39 3.67 2.27 -2.85
N LYS A 40 4.94 2.14 -3.21
CA LYS A 40 5.75 3.29 -3.66
C LYS A 40 5.20 3.88 -4.96
N GLU A 41 4.68 3.04 -5.85
CA GLU A 41 4.05 3.44 -7.10
C GLU A 41 2.75 4.20 -6.83
N ASP A 42 1.95 3.70 -5.89
CA ASP A 42 0.71 4.37 -5.44
C ASP A 42 1.00 5.75 -4.85
N PHE A 43 2.07 5.87 -4.07
CA PHE A 43 2.51 7.15 -3.53
C PHE A 43 2.78 8.16 -4.64
N PHE A 44 3.55 7.80 -5.67
CA PHE A 44 3.89 8.74 -6.74
C PHE A 44 2.69 9.13 -7.58
N LEU A 45 1.78 8.20 -7.88
CA LEU A 45 0.56 8.49 -8.61
C LEU A 45 -0.36 9.44 -7.83
N ALA A 46 -0.60 9.13 -6.55
CA ALA A 46 -1.41 9.97 -5.68
C ALA A 46 -0.78 11.35 -5.44
N PHE A 47 0.55 11.39 -5.26
CA PHE A 47 1.29 12.64 -5.08
C PHE A 47 1.25 13.50 -6.34
N ALA A 48 1.44 12.92 -7.52
CA ALA A 48 1.39 13.67 -8.78
C ALA A 48 0.00 14.30 -8.99
N ALA A 49 -1.07 13.55 -8.76
CA ALA A 49 -2.44 14.06 -8.84
C ALA A 49 -2.69 15.18 -7.83
N ALA A 50 -2.33 14.96 -6.56
CA ALA A 50 -2.47 15.95 -5.50
C ALA A 50 -1.63 17.21 -5.75
N PHE A 51 -0.45 17.07 -6.35
CA PHE A 51 0.41 18.20 -6.70
C PHE A 51 -0.23 19.07 -7.78
N GLN A 52 -0.78 18.47 -8.83
CA GLN A 52 -1.49 19.21 -9.89
C GLN A 52 -2.73 19.93 -9.35
N GLU A 53 -3.43 19.31 -8.40
CA GLU A 53 -4.61 19.90 -7.77
C GLU A 53 -4.26 21.04 -6.80
N ALA A 54 -3.21 20.87 -6.00
CA ALA A 54 -2.87 21.81 -4.92
C ALA A 54 -1.96 22.95 -5.36
N MET A 55 -0.99 22.71 -6.27
CA MET A 55 0.02 23.71 -6.68
C MET A 55 -0.44 24.54 -7.87
N THR A 56 -1.65 25.12 -7.77
CA THR A 56 -2.16 26.09 -8.74
C THR A 56 -1.80 27.51 -8.31
N VAL A 57 -1.73 28.43 -9.26
CA VAL A 57 -1.43 29.85 -8.98
C VAL A 57 -2.41 30.42 -7.96
N ASP A 58 -3.70 30.13 -8.12
CA ASP A 58 -4.77 30.62 -7.23
C ASP A 58 -4.63 30.05 -5.81
N ASN A 59 -4.33 28.75 -5.67
CA ASN A 59 -4.15 28.12 -4.37
C ASN A 59 -2.91 28.64 -3.64
N ILE A 60 -1.82 28.87 -4.38
CA ILE A 60 -0.60 29.46 -3.83
C ILE A 60 -0.89 30.90 -3.38
N GLN A 61 -1.48 31.73 -4.24
CA GLN A 61 -1.82 33.12 -3.87
C GLN A 61 -2.78 33.17 -2.67
N GLY A 62 -3.83 32.33 -2.66
CA GLY A 62 -4.75 32.22 -1.54
C GLY A 62 -4.10 31.72 -0.25
N GLY A 63 -3.16 30.77 -0.35
CA GLY A 63 -2.39 30.27 0.78
C GLY A 63 -1.47 31.32 1.40
N PHE A 64 -0.75 32.08 0.57
CA PHE A 64 0.04 33.22 0.99
C PHE A 64 -0.83 34.36 1.55
N GLN A 65 -2.05 34.52 1.03
CA GLN A 65 -3.02 35.47 1.58
C GLN A 65 -3.51 35.07 2.97
N GLY A 66 -3.85 33.80 3.15
CA GLY A 66 -4.23 33.24 4.45
C GLY A 66 -3.11 33.32 5.48
N ALA A 67 -1.85 33.18 5.05
CA ALA A 67 -0.67 33.33 5.90
C ALA A 67 -0.34 34.80 6.24
N GLY A 68 -1.07 35.77 5.69
CA GLY A 68 -0.82 37.21 5.92
C GLY A 68 0.41 37.76 5.21
N LEU A 69 1.00 37.00 4.27
CA LEU A 69 2.09 37.49 3.42
C LEU A 69 1.58 38.31 2.23
N ILE A 70 0.35 38.04 1.78
CA ILE A 70 -0.34 38.80 0.74
C ILE A 70 -1.66 39.27 1.37
N PRO A 71 -1.82 40.57 1.65
CA PRO A 71 -2.02 41.48 0.55
C PRO A 71 -1.06 42.67 0.61
N HIS A 72 -0.69 43.18 -0.57
CA HIS A 72 -0.27 44.57 -0.72
C HIS A 72 -1.45 45.56 -0.55
N ASN A 73 -2.48 45.17 0.20
CA ASN A 73 -3.72 45.91 0.43
C ASN A 73 -4.16 45.77 1.90
N LEU A 74 -3.96 46.84 2.68
CA LEU A 74 -4.23 46.91 4.12
C LEU A 74 -5.72 46.76 4.49
N GLU A 75 -6.66 47.14 3.63
CA GLU A 75 -8.09 47.15 3.99
C GLU A 75 -8.68 45.75 4.21
N ALA A 76 -8.21 44.75 3.46
CA ALA A 76 -8.66 43.36 3.58
C ALA A 76 -8.24 42.72 4.92
N VAL A 77 -7.16 43.21 5.54
CA VAL A 77 -6.72 42.77 6.87
C VAL A 77 -7.57 43.44 7.96
N LEU A 78 -7.82 44.74 7.83
CA LEU A 78 -8.61 45.52 8.80
C LEU A 78 -10.06 45.03 8.89
N SER A 79 -10.69 44.68 7.75
CA SER A 79 -12.06 44.15 7.71
C SER A 79 -12.23 42.78 8.40
N LYS A 80 -11.18 41.95 8.48
CA LYS A 80 -11.23 40.65 9.19
C LYS A 80 -11.13 40.78 10.71
N LEU A 81 -10.73 41.94 11.23
CA LEU A 81 -10.62 42.20 12.67
C LEU A 81 -11.95 42.65 13.29
N ASP A 82 -12.96 42.99 12.48
CA ASP A 82 -14.28 43.42 12.96
C ASP A 82 -15.19 42.20 13.24
N ILE A 83 -14.86 41.46 14.30
CA ILE A 83 -15.55 40.22 14.67
C ILE A 83 -16.84 40.55 15.44
N LYS A 84 -18.00 40.49 14.77
CA LYS A 84 -19.31 40.47 15.44
C LYS A 84 -19.65 39.05 15.92
N LEU A 85 -19.47 38.80 17.21
CA LEU A 85 -19.86 37.54 17.86
C LEU A 85 -21.39 37.37 17.76
N LYS A 86 -21.83 36.33 17.05
CA LYS A 86 -23.25 35.95 16.98
C LYS A 86 -23.42 34.57 17.61
N THR A 87 -24.10 34.52 18.74
CA THR A 87 -24.39 33.28 19.46
C THR A 87 -25.41 32.46 18.67
N PRO A 88 -25.14 31.18 18.35
CA PRO A 88 -26.12 30.34 17.67
C PRO A 88 -27.28 29.98 18.62
N THR A 89 -28.51 30.09 18.12
CA THR A 89 -29.75 29.67 18.80
C THR A 89 -29.74 28.15 19.01
N PRO A 90 -30.16 27.63 20.17
CA PRO A 90 -30.18 26.18 20.42
C PRO A 90 -31.17 25.45 19.49
N PRO A 91 -30.85 24.24 19.00
CA PRO A 91 -31.80 23.43 18.24
C PRO A 91 -32.94 22.96 19.16
N GLY A 92 -34.18 23.12 18.69
CA GLY A 92 -35.40 22.69 19.38
C GLY A 92 -35.41 21.17 19.62
N SER A 93 -35.90 20.77 20.79
CA SER A 93 -36.05 19.37 21.20
C SER A 93 -37.02 18.62 20.29
N PHE A 94 -36.51 17.64 19.54
CA PHE A 94 -37.35 16.65 18.87
C PHE A 94 -37.91 15.68 19.90
N ASN A 95 -39.17 15.86 20.28
CA ASN A 95 -39.94 14.84 21.00
C ASN A 95 -40.12 13.63 20.09
N ARG A 96 -39.26 12.62 20.27
CA ARG A 96 -39.44 11.29 19.70
C ARG A 96 -40.62 10.65 20.44
N VAL A 97 -41.81 10.73 19.85
CA VAL A 97 -42.94 9.89 20.26
C VAL A 97 -42.49 8.44 20.14
N VAL A 98 -42.36 7.77 21.30
CA VAL A 98 -42.18 6.32 21.41
C VAL A 98 -43.49 5.69 20.95
N GLY A 99 -43.66 5.58 19.64
CA GLY A 99 -44.80 4.93 19.02
C GLY A 99 -44.70 3.42 19.17
N SER A 100 -45.84 2.80 19.50
CA SER A 100 -46.09 1.36 19.48
C SER A 100 -45.33 0.66 18.35
N TRP A 101 -44.41 -0.23 18.71
CA TRP A 101 -43.48 -0.88 17.79
C TRP A 101 -44.24 -1.69 16.70
N THR A 102 -44.03 -1.34 15.43
CA THR A 102 -44.60 -2.01 14.25
C THR A 102 -43.64 -3.06 13.68
N SER A 103 -44.17 -4.12 13.08
CA SER A 103 -43.40 -5.16 12.39
C SER A 103 -42.49 -4.53 11.33
N ARG A 104 -41.19 -4.61 11.55
CA ARG A 104 -40.15 -4.07 10.66
C ARG A 104 -39.22 -5.21 10.29
N THR A 105 -38.60 -5.10 9.11
CA THR A 105 -37.58 -6.06 8.67
C THR A 105 -36.46 -6.13 9.71
N PRO A 106 -36.19 -7.31 10.30
CA PRO A 106 -35.15 -7.45 11.31
C PRO A 106 -33.78 -7.29 10.66
N THR A 107 -32.92 -6.49 11.30
CA THR A 107 -31.59 -6.16 10.78
C THR A 107 -30.48 -6.89 11.54
N ASN A 108 -30.80 -7.43 12.72
CA ASN A 108 -29.87 -8.16 13.58
C ASN A 108 -30.55 -9.37 14.26
N SER A 109 -29.75 -10.30 14.79
CA SER A 109 -30.24 -11.55 15.39
C SER A 109 -31.16 -11.35 16.59
N ASN A 110 -30.84 -10.36 17.44
CA ASN A 110 -31.65 -10.05 18.62
C ASN A 110 -33.02 -9.48 18.20
N GLU A 111 -33.05 -8.60 17.20
CA GLU A 111 -34.28 -8.06 16.61
C GLU A 111 -35.11 -9.15 15.95
N ALA A 112 -34.49 -10.11 15.26
CA ALA A 112 -35.19 -11.27 14.69
C ALA A 112 -35.84 -12.14 15.78
N THR A 113 -35.14 -12.34 16.90
CA THR A 113 -35.65 -13.09 18.06
C THR A 113 -36.83 -12.37 18.71
N LEU A 114 -36.71 -11.05 18.91
CA LEU A 114 -37.78 -10.21 19.45
C LEU A 114 -39.00 -10.17 18.52
N GLN A 115 -38.81 -10.01 17.21
CA GLN A 115 -39.91 -10.03 16.23
C GLN A 115 -40.59 -11.42 16.18
N SER A 116 -39.82 -12.51 16.29
CA SER A 116 -40.36 -13.88 16.36
C SER A 116 -41.21 -14.07 17.62
N GLN A 117 -40.75 -13.60 18.77
CA GLN A 117 -41.51 -13.68 20.02
C GLN A 117 -42.80 -12.84 19.95
N LEU A 118 -42.73 -11.63 19.41
CA LEU A 118 -43.90 -10.78 19.20
C LEU A 118 -44.93 -11.43 18.26
N LEU A 119 -44.47 -12.12 17.22
CA LEU A 119 -45.34 -12.81 16.28
C LEU A 119 -46.02 -14.01 16.94
N LYS A 120 -45.30 -14.78 17.75
CA LYS A 120 -45.88 -15.85 18.59
C LYS A 120 -46.93 -15.31 19.56
N ASP A 121 -46.62 -14.23 20.28
CA ASP A 121 -47.55 -13.62 21.24
C ASP A 121 -48.79 -13.02 20.56
N ARG A 122 -48.65 -12.56 19.31
CA ARG A 122 -49.76 -12.05 18.49
C ARG A 122 -50.64 -13.18 17.96
N ILE A 123 -50.05 -14.31 17.55
CA ILE A 123 -50.79 -15.53 17.18
C ILE A 123 -51.56 -16.07 18.39
N SER A 124 -50.92 -16.17 19.55
CA SER A 124 -51.56 -16.71 20.78
C SER A 124 -52.74 -15.87 21.27
N ARG A 125 -52.75 -14.56 21.01
CA ARG A 125 -53.81 -13.63 21.42
C ARG A 125 -54.87 -13.39 20.34
N HIS A 126 -54.71 -13.98 19.15
CA HIS A 126 -55.63 -13.79 18.04
C HIS A 126 -56.92 -14.59 18.29
N TYR A 127 -57.99 -13.90 18.67
CA TYR A 127 -59.34 -14.46 18.75
C TYR A 127 -60.31 -13.50 18.07
N GLY A 128 -60.86 -13.90 16.91
CA GLY A 128 -61.89 -13.14 16.18
C GLY A 128 -61.45 -11.81 15.52
N SER A 129 -60.17 -11.43 15.59
CA SER A 129 -59.63 -10.23 14.93
C SER A 129 -59.15 -10.52 13.50
N SER A 130 -58.88 -9.50 12.67
CA SER A 130 -58.30 -9.73 11.34
C SER A 130 -56.85 -10.27 11.43
N PRO A 131 -56.49 -11.37 10.72
CA PRO A 131 -55.14 -11.94 10.73
C PRO A 131 -54.12 -11.14 9.89
N THR A 132 -54.54 -10.07 9.20
CA THR A 132 -53.67 -9.26 8.31
C THR A 132 -52.37 -8.82 8.98
N SER A 133 -52.42 -8.41 10.25
CA SER A 133 -51.25 -7.95 11.00
C SER A 133 -50.24 -9.07 11.34
N ILE A 134 -50.69 -10.33 11.30
CA ILE A 134 -49.83 -11.51 11.46
C ILE A 134 -49.14 -11.81 10.11
N TYR A 135 -49.90 -11.80 9.01
CA TYR A 135 -49.35 -12.00 7.67
C TYR A 135 -48.30 -10.95 7.30
N GLU A 136 -48.52 -9.68 7.65
CA GLU A 136 -47.51 -8.63 7.45
C GLU A 136 -46.22 -8.90 8.24
N GLY A 137 -46.33 -9.35 9.50
CA GLY A 137 -45.18 -9.75 10.30
C GLY A 137 -44.37 -10.89 9.67
N ILE A 138 -45.06 -11.89 9.14
CA ILE A 138 -44.42 -13.01 8.41
C ILE A 138 -43.74 -12.49 7.13
N ASN A 139 -44.39 -11.61 6.37
CA ASN A 139 -43.81 -11.02 5.15
C ASN A 139 -42.54 -10.23 5.45
N HIS A 140 -42.49 -9.48 6.55
CA HIS A 140 -41.29 -8.78 6.99
C HIS A 140 -40.15 -9.73 7.38
N LEU A 141 -40.48 -10.86 8.03
CA LEU A 141 -39.50 -11.89 8.36
C LEU A 141 -38.93 -12.54 7.10
N VAL A 142 -39.77 -12.89 6.13
CA VAL A 142 -39.36 -13.45 4.83
C VAL A 142 -38.48 -12.47 4.06
N LYS A 143 -38.84 -11.18 4.01
CA LYS A 143 -38.00 -10.12 3.42
C LYS A 143 -36.65 -10.01 4.13
N GLY A 144 -36.63 -10.09 5.46
CA GLY A 144 -35.39 -10.10 6.25
C GLY A 144 -34.49 -11.29 5.91
N ALA A 145 -35.08 -12.48 5.79
CA ALA A 145 -34.36 -13.69 5.38
C ALA A 145 -33.76 -13.55 3.98
N HIS A 146 -34.49 -12.99 3.00
CA HIS A 146 -33.96 -12.73 1.66
C HIS A 146 -32.75 -11.78 1.68
N VAL A 147 -32.84 -10.67 2.43
CA VAL A 147 -31.72 -9.73 2.55
C VAL A 147 -30.50 -10.39 3.19
N PHE A 148 -30.71 -11.22 4.22
CA PHE A 148 -29.63 -11.95 4.86
C PHE A 148 -29.00 -12.99 3.92
N MET A 149 -29.80 -13.78 3.21
CA MET A 149 -29.29 -14.77 2.25
C MET A 149 -28.45 -14.11 1.15
N HIS A 150 -28.90 -12.99 0.59
CA HIS A 150 -28.11 -12.25 -0.41
C HIS A 150 -26.77 -11.78 0.16
N ARG A 151 -26.75 -11.23 1.38
CA ARG A 151 -25.52 -10.84 2.06
C ARG A 151 -24.61 -12.04 2.35
N MET A 152 -25.18 -13.18 2.73
CA MET A 152 -24.44 -14.42 2.98
C MET A 152 -23.75 -14.88 1.69
N THR A 153 -24.43 -14.89 0.55
CA THR A 153 -23.83 -15.25 -0.74
C THR A 153 -22.65 -14.33 -1.09
N LEU A 154 -22.81 -13.01 -0.93
CA LEU A 154 -21.72 -12.05 -1.17
C LEU A 154 -20.51 -12.32 -0.25
N LEU A 155 -20.77 -12.57 1.04
CA LEU A 155 -19.73 -12.90 2.01
C LEU A 155 -19.03 -14.23 1.68
N GLU A 156 -19.76 -15.24 1.22
CA GLU A 156 -19.19 -16.52 0.81
C GLU A 156 -18.25 -16.36 -0.39
N GLU A 157 -18.63 -15.56 -1.39
CA GLU A 157 -17.77 -15.21 -2.52
C GLU A 157 -16.51 -14.46 -2.05
N GLU A 158 -16.66 -13.47 -1.18
CA GLU A 158 -15.55 -12.71 -0.61
C GLU A 158 -14.58 -13.63 0.14
N VAL A 159 -15.08 -14.47 1.04
CA VAL A 159 -14.26 -15.44 1.79
C VAL A 159 -13.53 -16.40 0.85
N LYS A 160 -14.17 -16.85 -0.24
CA LYS A 160 -13.54 -17.71 -1.25
C LYS A 160 -12.37 -17.00 -1.93
N THR A 161 -12.56 -15.74 -2.37
CA THR A 161 -11.49 -14.97 -3.03
C THR A 161 -10.32 -14.67 -2.07
N LEU A 162 -10.61 -14.33 -0.81
CA LEU A 162 -9.58 -14.12 0.22
C LEU A 162 -8.77 -15.40 0.49
N ARG A 163 -9.43 -16.55 0.56
CA ARG A 163 -8.73 -17.84 0.72
C ARG A 163 -7.83 -18.16 -0.47
N GLN A 164 -8.29 -17.93 -1.68
CA GLN A 164 -7.50 -18.16 -2.90
C GLN A 164 -6.27 -17.26 -2.95
N THR A 165 -6.43 -15.96 -2.71
CA THR A 165 -5.33 -14.98 -2.71
C THR A 165 -4.31 -15.28 -1.61
N ASN A 166 -4.75 -15.64 -0.41
CA ASN A 166 -3.87 -16.01 0.70
C ASN A 166 -3.08 -17.31 0.40
N ASN A 167 -3.71 -18.30 -0.24
CA ASN A 167 -3.02 -19.52 -0.67
C ASN A 167 -1.92 -19.21 -1.71
N LEU A 168 -2.21 -18.36 -2.70
CA LEU A 168 -1.23 -17.94 -3.70
C LEU A 168 -0.06 -17.17 -3.08
N LEU A 169 -0.35 -16.24 -2.17
CA LEU A 169 0.68 -15.50 -1.43
C LEU A 169 1.53 -16.43 -0.58
N SER A 170 0.90 -17.36 0.14
CA SER A 170 1.58 -18.38 0.94
C SER A 170 2.49 -19.26 0.08
N GLN A 171 2.04 -19.70 -1.09
CA GLN A 171 2.87 -20.46 -2.04
C GLN A 171 4.06 -19.63 -2.53
N ARG A 172 3.85 -18.38 -2.96
CA ARG A 172 4.93 -17.48 -3.39
C ARG A 172 6.00 -17.29 -2.30
N CYS A 173 5.56 -17.07 -1.06
CA CYS A 173 6.46 -16.94 0.09
C CYS A 173 7.28 -18.23 0.33
N ARG A 174 6.64 -19.41 0.23
CA ARG A 174 7.34 -20.71 0.35
C ARG A 174 8.36 -20.90 -0.77
N THR A 175 8.00 -20.66 -2.03
CA THR A 175 8.91 -20.79 -3.17
C THR A 175 10.09 -19.83 -3.05
N ARG A 176 9.85 -18.58 -2.65
CA ARG A 176 10.93 -17.61 -2.40
C ARG A 176 11.87 -18.12 -1.30
N LYS A 177 11.33 -18.60 -0.18
CA LYS A 177 12.13 -19.15 0.93
C LYS A 177 12.94 -20.38 0.51
N GLN A 178 12.39 -21.25 -0.34
CA GLN A 178 13.09 -22.42 -0.87
C GLN A 178 14.22 -22.03 -1.84
N ARG A 179 13.98 -21.07 -2.74
CA ARG A 179 15.01 -20.53 -3.64
C ARG A 179 16.16 -19.90 -2.87
N LEU A 180 15.88 -19.15 -1.81
CA LEU A 180 16.91 -18.56 -0.95
C LEU A 180 17.78 -19.66 -0.31
N ARG A 181 17.17 -20.70 0.27
CA ARG A 181 17.90 -21.84 0.83
C ARG A 181 18.79 -22.56 -0.19
N GLN A 182 18.27 -22.81 -1.40
CA GLN A 182 19.04 -23.45 -2.48
C GLN A 182 20.15 -22.54 -3.02
N GLY A 183 19.90 -21.23 -3.12
CA GLY A 183 20.90 -20.25 -3.51
C GLY A 183 22.03 -20.13 -2.50
N GLU A 184 21.72 -20.14 -1.20
CA GLU A 184 22.72 -20.15 -0.11
C GLU A 184 23.62 -21.40 -0.18
N THR A 185 23.05 -22.58 -0.38
CA THR A 185 23.84 -23.83 -0.53
C THR A 185 24.69 -23.81 -1.81
N MET A 186 24.16 -23.28 -2.91
CA MET A 186 24.86 -23.24 -4.20
C MET A 186 26.01 -22.21 -4.23
N ILE A 187 25.91 -21.10 -3.49
CA ILE A 187 26.99 -20.10 -3.39
C ILE A 187 28.18 -20.67 -2.60
N VAL A 188 27.94 -21.42 -1.52
CA VAL A 188 29.02 -22.03 -0.71
C VAL A 188 29.74 -23.13 -1.50
N ALA A 189 29.01 -24.07 -2.09
CA ALA A 189 29.61 -25.18 -2.84
C ALA A 189 30.36 -24.68 -4.09
N LYS A 190 29.77 -23.76 -4.85
CA LYS A 190 30.39 -23.21 -6.07
C LYS A 190 31.61 -22.32 -5.77
N GLY A 191 31.62 -21.66 -4.61
CA GLY A 191 32.79 -20.93 -4.11
C GLY A 191 33.92 -21.87 -3.69
N GLN A 192 33.61 -22.97 -3.02
CA GLN A 192 34.59 -24.00 -2.64
C GLN A 192 35.18 -24.72 -3.87
N ASP A 193 34.36 -25.06 -4.85
CA ASP A 193 34.81 -25.67 -6.11
C ASP A 193 35.70 -24.73 -6.93
N GLN A 194 35.39 -23.42 -6.95
CA GLN A 194 36.23 -22.41 -7.59
C GLN A 194 37.56 -22.20 -6.86
N MET A 195 37.57 -22.27 -5.52
CA MET A 195 38.83 -22.22 -4.75
C MET A 195 39.69 -23.46 -5.01
N ALA A 196 39.09 -24.65 -5.05
CA ALA A 196 39.79 -25.89 -5.37
C ALA A 196 40.32 -25.91 -6.82
N GLN A 197 39.54 -25.45 -7.80
CA GLN A 197 40.01 -25.32 -9.19
C GLN A 197 41.14 -24.27 -9.34
N ASN A 198 41.07 -23.17 -8.58
CA ASN A 198 42.12 -22.16 -8.60
C ASN A 198 43.41 -22.68 -7.93
N GLU A 199 43.33 -23.43 -6.83
CA GLU A 199 44.50 -24.07 -6.21
C GLU A 199 45.16 -25.11 -7.14
N VAL A 200 44.36 -25.95 -7.80
CA VAL A 200 44.87 -26.95 -8.75
C VAL A 200 45.53 -26.29 -9.97
N ASN A 201 45.11 -25.10 -10.38
CA ASN A 201 45.65 -24.38 -11.54
C ASN A 201 46.86 -23.47 -11.21
N VAL A 202 47.12 -23.21 -9.92
CA VAL A 202 48.30 -22.45 -9.45
C VAL A 202 49.54 -23.34 -9.36
N GLN A 203 49.39 -24.60 -8.98
CA GLN A 203 50.45 -25.61 -8.91
C GLN A 203 51.24 -25.77 -10.24
N PRO A 204 50.62 -26.06 -11.41
CA PRO A 204 51.34 -26.31 -12.66
C PRO A 204 52.00 -25.04 -13.23
N LYS A 205 51.46 -23.84 -12.94
CA LYS A 205 52.02 -22.58 -13.44
C LYS A 205 53.34 -22.23 -12.75
N ASN A 206 53.46 -22.51 -11.46
CA ASN A 206 54.69 -22.25 -10.71
C ASN A 206 55.83 -23.20 -11.13
N GLU A 207 55.51 -24.46 -11.44
CA GLU A 207 56.49 -25.41 -11.99
C GLU A 207 56.99 -25.01 -13.37
N ILE A 208 56.08 -24.64 -14.30
CA ILE A 208 56.46 -24.17 -15.64
C ILE A 208 57.36 -22.92 -15.55
N THR A 209 57.09 -22.03 -14.60
CA THR A 209 57.89 -20.82 -14.40
C THR A 209 59.28 -21.17 -13.86
N LYS A 210 59.40 -22.16 -12.97
CA LYS A 210 60.67 -22.63 -12.43
C LYS A 210 61.57 -23.26 -13.51
N TYR A 211 61.03 -24.18 -14.32
CA TYR A 211 61.77 -24.81 -15.41
C TYR A 211 62.21 -23.81 -16.49
N LYS A 212 61.40 -22.77 -16.73
CA LYS A 212 61.71 -21.72 -17.71
C LYS A 212 62.81 -20.78 -17.23
N VAL A 213 62.89 -20.53 -15.92
CA VAL A 213 63.96 -19.70 -15.32
C VAL A 213 65.29 -20.47 -15.27
N GLU A 214 65.28 -21.76 -14.91
CA GLU A 214 66.47 -22.62 -14.95
C GLU A 214 67.07 -22.73 -16.37
N ALA A 215 66.22 -22.91 -17.41
CA ALA A 215 66.67 -23.00 -18.79
C ALA A 215 67.28 -21.70 -19.36
N ILE A 216 66.95 -20.54 -18.77
CA ILE A 216 67.50 -19.23 -19.20
C ILE A 216 68.87 -18.97 -18.55
N LEU A 217 69.11 -19.50 -17.34
CA LEU A 217 70.39 -19.36 -16.64
C LEU A 217 71.48 -20.23 -17.31
N ASP A 218 71.16 -21.48 -17.69
CA ASP A 218 72.09 -22.38 -18.39
C ASP A 218 72.55 -21.85 -19.76
N ARG A 219 71.71 -21.07 -20.45
CA ARG A 219 72.03 -20.51 -21.78
C ARG A 219 72.96 -19.30 -21.73
N ARG A 220 73.11 -18.64 -20.58
CA ARG A 220 73.98 -17.45 -20.45
C ARG A 220 75.44 -17.80 -20.15
N GLU A 221 75.74 -19.01 -19.70
CA GLU A 221 77.12 -19.43 -19.40
C GLU A 221 77.90 -19.97 -20.61
N SER A 222 77.27 -20.14 -21.78
CA SER A 222 77.84 -20.92 -22.91
C SER A 222 78.20 -20.16 -24.20
N THR A 223 78.23 -18.81 -24.23
CA THR A 223 78.60 -18.06 -25.47
C THR A 223 80.04 -17.52 -25.48
N PRO A 224 80.89 -17.85 -26.48
CA PRO A 224 82.26 -17.34 -26.58
C PRO A 224 82.37 -15.99 -27.31
N ARG A 225 83.35 -15.17 -26.89
CA ARG A 225 83.64 -13.80 -27.34
C ARG A 225 84.46 -13.80 -28.64
N VAL A 226 83.93 -13.27 -29.75
CA VAL A 226 84.66 -13.15 -31.03
C VAL A 226 85.09 -11.70 -31.29
N SER A 227 86.37 -11.53 -31.60
CA SER A 227 87.02 -10.26 -31.96
C SER A 227 86.90 -9.98 -33.46
N SER A 228 86.73 -8.71 -33.84
CA SER A 228 86.68 -8.28 -35.25
C SER A 228 87.86 -7.37 -35.58
N ARG A 229 88.67 -7.77 -36.57
CA ARG A 229 89.66 -6.97 -37.31
C ARG A 229 89.19 -6.85 -38.76
N ARG A 230 89.30 -5.67 -39.37
CA ARG A 230 89.79 -5.40 -40.76
C ARG A 230 89.58 -3.92 -41.14
N THR A 231 90.64 -3.14 -41.36
CA THR A 231 91.48 -2.88 -42.56
C THR A 231 90.96 -1.77 -43.50
N SER A 232 91.90 -0.86 -43.78
CA SER A 232 91.91 0.34 -44.63
C SER A 232 91.81 0.05 -46.15
N LYS A 233 91.28 1.01 -46.93
CA LYS A 233 91.85 1.45 -48.22
C LYS A 233 91.25 2.78 -48.78
N PHE A 234 92.16 3.58 -49.33
CA PHE A 234 92.08 4.81 -50.18
C PHE A 234 91.08 4.69 -51.36
N ILE A 235 90.56 5.74 -52.01
CA ILE A 235 91.04 7.09 -52.42
C ILE A 235 89.92 8.12 -52.19
#